data_AF-A0A7S0D546-F1
#
_entry.id   AF-A0A7S0D546-F1
#
_cell.length_a   1.000
_cell.length_b   1.000
_cell.length_c   1.000
_cell.angle_alpha   90.00
_cell.angle_beta   90.00
_cell.angle_gamma   90.00
#
_symmetry.space_group_name_H-M   'P 1'
#
loop_
_entity.id
_entity.type
_entity.pdbx_description
1 polymer ?
#
loop_
_entity_poly.entity_id
_entity_poly.type
_entity_poly.pdbx_seq_one_letter_code
_entity_poly.pdbx_strand_id
1 'polypeptide(L)'
;IFVMYRVTRDPKYREMGWAIFQAIETHCKVDCCYSGLRDVQSVDGELNNSMQSFFLAETLKYLYLLFSPHEEMAIDKFVWTTEAHPLPIFKFGPLDSEGSLRINS
;
A
#
# COMPACT_ATOMS: atom_id res chain seq x y z
N ILE A 1 6.39 5.65 -1.24
CA ILE A 1 5.80 6.43 -2.37
C ILE A 1 4.35 6.83 -2.07
N PHE A 2 3.46 5.89 -1.71
CA PHE A 2 2.06 6.18 -1.35
C PHE A 2 1.89 7.28 -0.29
N VAL A 3 2.53 7.15 0.87
CA VAL A 3 2.44 8.15 1.96
C VAL A 3 2.93 9.53 1.49
N MET A 4 4.06 9.57 0.77
CA MET A 4 4.60 10.83 0.23
C MET A 4 3.62 11.50 -0.73
N TYR A 5 2.97 10.74 -1.62
CA TYR A 5 1.91 11.27 -2.48
C TYR A 5 0.71 11.77 -1.68
N ARG A 6 0.25 11.03 -0.67
CA ARG A 6 -0.90 11.43 0.17
C ARG A 6 -0.64 12.73 0.94
N VAL A 7 0.59 12.93 1.43
CA VAL A 7 0.97 14.13 2.19
C VAL A 7 1.25 15.32 1.28
N THR A 8 1.99 15.13 0.18
CA THR A 8 2.50 16.25 -0.64
C THR A 8 1.66 16.54 -1.88
N ARG A 9 0.87 15.57 -2.37
CA ARG A 9 0.15 15.61 -3.66
C ARG A 9 1.04 15.83 -4.88
N ASP A 10 2.36 15.64 -4.75
CA ASP A 10 3.30 15.83 -5.86
C ASP A 10 3.14 14.70 -6.89
N PRO A 11 2.82 15.02 -8.17
CA PRO A 11 2.57 14.03 -9.22
C PRO A 11 3.77 13.13 -9.49
N LYS A 12 5.00 13.55 -9.18
CA LYS A 12 6.21 12.73 -9.37
C LYS A 12 6.10 11.36 -8.70
N TYR A 13 5.40 11.29 -7.56
CA TYR A 13 5.25 10.03 -6.83
C TYR A 13 4.34 9.04 -7.57
N ARG A 14 3.35 9.53 -8.34
CA ARG A 14 2.54 8.70 -9.23
C ARG A 14 3.33 8.24 -10.45
N GLU A 15 4.15 9.11 -11.02
CA GLU A 15 5.04 8.75 -12.13
C GLU A 15 6.04 7.66 -11.71
N MET A 16 6.66 7.81 -10.53
CA MET A 16 7.51 6.77 -9.95
C MET A 16 6.75 5.47 -9.72
N GLY A 17 5.53 5.53 -9.19
CA GLY A 17 4.69 4.34 -9.00
C GLY A 17 4.32 3.65 -10.31
N TRP A 18 4.06 4.43 -11.37
CA TRP A 18 3.80 3.92 -12.69
C TRP A 18 5.02 3.22 -13.28
N ALA A 19 6.21 3.83 -13.16
CA ALA A 19 7.46 3.23 -13.59
C ALA A 19 7.74 1.89 -12.86
N ILE A 20 7.44 1.83 -11.55
CA ILE A 20 7.55 0.57 -10.77
C ILE A 20 6.58 -0.48 -11.30
N PHE A 21 5.33 -0.11 -11.57
CA PHE A 21 4.34 -1.03 -12.11
C PHE A 21 4.78 -1.58 -13.48
N GLN A 22 5.28 -0.71 -14.37
CA GLN A 22 5.81 -1.13 -15.67
C GLN A 22 6.99 -2.10 -15.54
N ALA A 23 7.91 -1.86 -14.60
CA ALA A 23 9.02 -2.76 -14.34
C ALA A 23 8.55 -4.14 -13.83
N ILE A 24 7.57 -4.17 -12.93
CA ILE A 24 6.94 -5.41 -12.44
C ILE A 24 6.30 -6.18 -13.60
N GLU A 25 5.50 -5.50 -14.44
CA GLU A 25 4.86 -6.13 -15.60
C GLU A 25 5.87 -6.67 -16.62
N THR A 26 7.01 -6.00 -16.77
CA THR A 26 8.04 -6.37 -17.76
C THR A 26 8.90 -7.53 -17.28
N HIS A 27 9.31 -7.53 -16.01
CA HIS A 27 10.33 -8.47 -15.52
C HIS A 27 9.80 -9.55 -14.58
N CYS A 28 8.67 -9.34 -13.91
CA CYS A 28 8.16 -10.26 -12.89
C CYS A 28 6.93 -11.05 -13.35
N LYS A 29 6.30 -10.70 -14.48
CA LYS A 29 5.08 -11.34 -14.98
C LYS A 29 5.38 -12.66 -15.69
N VAL A 30 4.64 -13.70 -15.32
CA VAL A 30 4.63 -15.01 -15.99
C VAL A 30 3.19 -15.39 -16.37
N ASP A 31 3.00 -16.44 -17.15
CA ASP A 31 1.70 -16.81 -17.75
C ASP A 31 0.54 -16.89 -16.75
N CYS A 32 0.78 -17.28 -15.50
CA CYS A 32 -0.26 -17.47 -14.50
C CYS A 32 -0.16 -16.57 -13.25
N CYS A 33 0.98 -15.88 -13.02
CA CYS A 33 1.22 -15.13 -11.79
C CYS A 33 2.41 -14.15 -11.91
N TYR A 34 3.00 -13.78 -10.77
CA TYR A 34 4.24 -13.01 -10.69
C TYR A 34 5.31 -13.82 -9.98
N SER A 35 6.56 -13.69 -10.41
CA SER A 35 7.72 -14.30 -9.75
C SER A 35 8.73 -13.24 -9.37
N GLY A 36 9.45 -13.47 -8.27
CA GLY A 36 10.62 -12.68 -7.94
C GLY A 36 11.79 -12.93 -8.91
N LEU A 37 12.70 -11.98 -8.98
CA LEU A 37 13.98 -12.08 -9.70
C LEU A 37 15.06 -12.60 -8.74
N ARG A 38 15.94 -13.48 -9.24
CA ARG A 38 17.15 -13.91 -8.51
C ARG A 38 18.24 -12.86 -8.54
N ASP A 39 18.38 -12.18 -9.67
CA ASP A 39 19.35 -11.10 -9.89
C ASP A 39 18.66 -9.93 -10.58
N VAL A 40 18.81 -8.74 -10.01
CA VAL A 40 18.25 -7.48 -10.51
C VAL A 40 19.19 -6.73 -11.44
N GLN A 41 20.45 -7.16 -11.55
CA GLN A 41 21.47 -6.54 -12.41
C GLN A 41 21.43 -7.10 -13.83
N SER A 42 20.89 -8.30 -14.02
CA SER A 42 20.69 -8.90 -15.34
C SER A 42 19.32 -8.52 -15.90
N VAL A 43 19.31 -8.01 -17.12
CA VAL A 43 18.07 -7.68 -17.86
C VAL A 43 17.22 -8.94 -18.10
N ASP A 44 17.89 -10.07 -18.28
CA ASP A 44 17.30 -11.42 -18.43
C ASP A 44 17.44 -12.22 -17.11
N GLY A 45 17.35 -11.54 -15.96
CA GLY A 45 17.52 -12.13 -14.64
C GLY A 45 16.65 -13.38 -14.45
N GLU A 46 17.25 -14.45 -13.93
CA GLU A 46 16.52 -15.70 -13.69
C GLU A 46 15.37 -15.49 -12.69
N LEU A 47 14.18 -15.96 -13.07
CA LEU A 47 13.04 -15.98 -12.16
C LEU A 47 13.25 -17.04 -11.07
N ASN A 48 12.95 -16.69 -9.82
CA ASN A 48 13.05 -17.61 -8.70
C ASN A 48 11.85 -18.57 -8.56
N ASN A 49 10.88 -18.48 -9.48
CA ASN A 49 9.63 -19.25 -9.55
C ASN A 49 8.84 -19.26 -8.22
N SER A 50 8.90 -18.15 -7.49
CA SER A 50 8.23 -18.00 -6.20
C SER A 50 7.50 -16.65 -6.17
N MET A 51 6.19 -16.72 -5.94
CA MET A 51 5.37 -15.55 -5.65
C MET A 51 5.24 -15.39 -4.14
N GLN A 52 5.73 -14.27 -3.63
CA GLN A 52 5.58 -13.95 -2.21
C GLN A 52 4.17 -13.44 -1.94
N SER A 53 3.50 -13.93 -0.89
CA SER A 53 2.11 -13.55 -0.55
C SER A 53 1.95 -12.05 -0.30
N PHE A 54 2.96 -11.40 0.28
CA PHE A 54 2.99 -9.95 0.50
C PHE A 54 2.99 -9.14 -0.79
N PHE A 55 3.37 -9.72 -1.93
CA PHE A 55 3.34 -9.01 -3.21
C PHE A 55 1.91 -8.57 -3.57
N LEU A 56 0.93 -9.46 -3.41
CA LEU A 56 -0.48 -9.13 -3.65
C LEU A 56 -1.03 -8.23 -2.54
N ALA A 57 -0.75 -8.56 -1.28
CA ALA A 57 -1.35 -7.88 -0.13
C ALA A 57 -0.79 -6.47 0.13
N GLU A 58 0.48 -6.23 -0.17
CA GLU A 58 1.16 -4.97 0.12
C GLU A 58 1.50 -4.23 -1.17
N THR A 59 2.27 -4.85 -2.08
CA THR A 59 2.82 -4.15 -3.24
C THR A 59 1.70 -3.67 -4.18
N LEU A 60 0.80 -4.57 -4.58
CA LEU A 60 -0.34 -4.20 -5.43
C LEU A 60 -1.36 -3.32 -4.71
N LYS A 61 -1.60 -3.54 -3.41
CA LYS A 61 -2.49 -2.69 -2.61
C LYS A 61 -2.00 -1.24 -2.58
N TYR A 62 -0.73 -1.00 -2.28
CA TYR A 62 -0.18 0.35 -2.23
C TYR A 62 -0.06 1.00 -3.60
N LEU A 63 0.21 0.22 -4.66
CA LEU A 63 0.14 0.72 -6.04
C LEU A 63 -1.29 1.14 -6.40
N TYR A 64 -2.29 0.32 -6.08
CA TYR A 64 -3.70 0.69 -6.30
C TYR A 64 -4.06 2.00 -5.57
N LEU A 65 -3.72 2.10 -4.28
CA LEU A 65 -4.05 3.29 -3.46
C LEU A 65 -3.33 4.57 -3.89
N LEU A 66 -2.20 4.44 -4.57
CA LEU A 66 -1.49 5.58 -5.16
C LEU A 66 -2.31 6.26 -6.27
N PHE A 67 -3.08 5.47 -7.01
CA PHE A 67 -3.95 5.93 -8.10
C PHE A 67 -5.40 6.15 -7.66
N SER A 68 -5.81 5.61 -6.52
CA SER A 68 -7.18 5.75 -6.01
C SER A 68 -7.51 7.17 -5.49
N PRO A 69 -8.81 7.53 -5.43
CA PRO A 69 -9.27 8.77 -4.82
C PRO A 69 -8.77 8.93 -3.38
N HIS A 70 -8.66 10.17 -2.89
CA HIS A 70 -8.11 10.43 -1.55
C HIS A 70 -9.05 10.05 -0.41
N GLU A 71 -10.36 10.04 -0.69
CA GLU A 71 -11.40 9.66 0.26
C GLU A 71 -11.35 8.15 0.58
N GLU A 72 -10.83 7.35 -0.35
CA GLU A 72 -10.53 5.95 -0.09
C GLU A 72 -9.31 5.84 0.82
N MET A 73 -9.56 5.43 2.06
CA MET A 73 -8.53 5.17 3.07
C MET A 73 -7.65 6.38 3.42
N ALA A 74 -8.33 7.46 3.80
CA ALA A 74 -7.70 8.68 4.27
C ALA A 74 -6.85 8.42 5.55
N ILE A 75 -5.60 8.87 5.53
CA ILE A 75 -4.58 8.63 6.57
C ILE A 75 -4.89 9.33 7.90
N ASP A 76 -5.81 10.29 7.90
CA ASP A 76 -6.32 10.99 9.08
C ASP A 76 -7.42 10.20 9.81
N LYS A 77 -7.95 9.14 9.19
CA LYS A 77 -9.01 8.28 9.77
C LYS A 77 -8.52 6.91 10.22
N PHE A 78 -7.38 6.45 9.68
CA PHE A 78 -6.87 5.11 9.92
C PHE A 78 -5.38 5.12 10.26
N VAL A 79 -5.01 4.40 11.32
CA VAL A 79 -3.62 4.07 11.64
C VAL A 79 -3.28 2.77 10.91
N TRP A 80 -2.20 2.80 10.12
CA TRP A 80 -1.73 1.66 9.34
C TRP A 80 -0.66 0.91 10.13
N THR A 81 -0.86 -0.39 10.32
CA THR A 81 0.19 -1.26 10.89
C THR A 81 1.29 -1.53 9.86
N THR A 82 2.40 -2.13 10.32
CA THR A 82 3.52 -2.53 9.45
C THR A 82 3.11 -3.52 8.35
N GLU A 83 2.01 -4.27 8.56
CA GLU A 83 1.46 -5.26 7.61
C GLU A 83 0.28 -4.70 6.78
N ALA A 84 0.15 -3.38 6.67
CA ALA A 84 -0.89 -2.74 5.86
C ALA A 84 -2.33 -3.07 6.29
N HIS A 85 -2.58 -3.28 7.59
CA HIS A 85 -3.92 -3.39 8.16
C HIS A 85 -4.39 -2.03 8.69
N PRO A 86 -5.53 -1.50 8.20
CA PRO A 86 -6.08 -0.23 8.68
C PRO A 86 -6.82 -0.43 10.00
N LEU A 87 -6.38 0.25 11.06
CA LEU A 87 -7.07 0.35 12.34
C LEU A 87 -7.77 1.71 12.44
N PRO A 88 -9.08 1.77 12.71
CA PRO A 88 -9.79 3.04 12.82
C PRO A 88 -9.33 3.83 14.04
N ILE A 89 -9.22 5.15 13.90
CA ILE A 89 -8.98 6.04 15.04
C ILE A 89 -10.29 6.23 15.80
N PHE A 90 -10.37 5.71 17.02
CA PHE A 90 -11.51 5.94 17.90
C PHE A 90 -11.45 7.35 18.47
N LYS A 91 -12.49 8.16 18.22
CA LYS A 91 -12.67 9.43 18.91
C LYS A 91 -13.48 9.18 20.18
N PHE A 92 -12.82 9.36 21.32
CA PHE A 92 -13.50 9.30 22.60
C PHE A 92 -14.35 10.56 22.79
N GLY A 93 -15.63 10.36 23.10
CA GLY A 93 -16.53 11.43 23.51
C GLY A 93 -16.20 11.94 24.93
N PRO A 94 -16.86 13.03 25.38
CA PRO A 94 -16.77 13.46 26.76
C PRO A 94 -17.16 12.31 27.70
N LEU A 95 -16.48 12.24 28.85
CA LEU A 95 -16.79 11.29 29.92
C LEU A 95 -18.26 11.46 30.32
N ASP A 96 -18.96 10.35 30.49
CA ASP A 96 -20.29 10.40 31.11
C ASP A 96 -20.16 10.71 32.61
N SER A 97 -21.30 10.98 33.25
CA SER A 97 -21.39 11.31 34.68
C SER A 97 -20.88 10.19 35.61
N GLU A 98 -20.64 9.00 35.07
CA GLU A 98 -20.11 7.84 35.79
C GLU A 98 -18.62 7.59 35.51
N GLY A 99 -17.97 8.46 34.72
CA GLY A 99 -16.54 8.37 34.40
C GLY A 99 -16.21 7.35 33.31
N SER A 100 -17.19 6.88 32.55
CA SER A 100 -17.03 5.91 31.47
C SER A 100 -16.83 6.62 30.12
N LEU A 101 -15.92 6.08 29.30
CA LEU A 101 -15.60 6.60 27.97
C LEU A 101 -16.60 6.09 26.95
N ARG A 102 -17.33 7.01 26.30
CA ARG A 102 -18.17 6.68 25.15
C ARG A 102 -17.35 6.72 23.86
N ILE A 103 -17.36 5.62 23.11
CA ILE A 103 -16.80 5.57 21.75
C ILE A 103 -17.88 6.12 20.82
N ASN A 104 -17.62 7.26 20.19
CA ASN A 104 -18.53 7.80 19.17
C ASN A 104 -18.17 7.16 17.82
N SER A 105 -19.12 6.45 17.21
CA SER A 105 -18.99 5.88 15.85
C SER A 105 -19.36 6.90 14.77
#